data_AF-A0A2S5QAQ5-F1
#
_entry.id   AF-A0A2S5QAQ5-F1
#
_cell.length_a   1.000
_cell.length_b   1.000
_cell.length_c   1.000
_cell.angle_alpha   90.00
_cell.angle_beta   90.00
_cell.angle_gamma   90.00
#
_symmetry.space_group_name_H-M   'P 1'
#
loop_
_entity.id
_entity.type
_entity.pdbx_description
1 polymer ?
#
loop_
_entity_poly.entity_id
_entity_poly.type
_entity_poly.pdbx_seq_one_letter_code
_entity_poly.pdbx_strand_id
1 'polypeptide(L)'
;MKINKTLESVTNNQASCLRVLLSKNESGQIIFCENCNVAELELGAISLRIDASTLHTLKTLLADADTRLALYQQEKAIYAQQSAIHCSVH
;
A
#
# COMPACT_ATOMS: atom_id res chain seq x y z
N MET A 1 -24.12 38.28 34.96
CA MET A 1 -24.61 36.88 34.94
C MET A 1 -25.25 36.64 33.58
N LYS A 2 -24.86 35.70 32.73
CA LYS A 2 -23.93 34.57 32.82
C LYS A 2 -23.10 34.52 31.53
N ILE A 3 -21.79 34.42 31.71
CA ILE A 3 -20.82 33.92 30.73
C ILE A 3 -21.10 32.42 30.58
N ASN A 4 -20.92 31.83 29.39
CA ASN A 4 -20.45 30.45 29.14
C ASN A 4 -20.29 30.27 27.62
N LYS A 5 -19.08 30.47 27.05
CA LYS A 5 -17.90 29.59 27.04
C LYS A 5 -17.99 28.51 25.94
N THR A 6 -17.40 28.85 24.79
CA THR A 6 -16.41 28.05 24.05
C THR A 6 -16.81 26.62 23.68
N LEU A 7 -17.21 26.42 22.41
CA LEU A 7 -16.89 25.20 21.67
C LEU A 7 -15.65 25.48 20.81
N GLU A 8 -14.49 25.36 21.45
CA GLU A 8 -13.24 25.05 20.76
C GLU A 8 -13.24 23.54 20.53
N SER A 9 -13.50 23.10 19.30
CA SER A 9 -13.06 21.77 18.87
C SER A 9 -11.93 21.93 17.86
N VAL A 10 -10.72 22.06 18.42
CA VAL A 10 -9.48 21.54 17.86
C VAL A 10 -9.26 21.83 16.37
N THR A 11 -9.01 23.10 16.04
CA THR A 11 -8.10 23.39 14.93
C THR A 11 -6.70 23.04 15.41
N ASN A 12 -6.33 21.76 15.32
CA ASN A 12 -4.92 21.40 15.36
C ASN A 12 -4.21 22.27 14.32
N ASN A 13 -3.16 22.97 14.72
CA ASN A 13 -2.26 23.75 13.88
C ASN A 13 -1.58 22.83 12.85
N GLN A 14 -2.35 22.34 11.88
CA GLN A 14 -1.86 21.59 10.77
C GLN A 14 -1.49 22.64 9.72
N ALA A 15 -0.21 22.98 9.66
CA ALA A 15 0.33 23.62 8.48
C ALA A 15 -0.27 22.90 7.26
N SER A 16 -0.96 23.65 6.40
CA SER A 16 -1.65 23.13 5.21
C SER A 16 -0.75 22.08 4.56
N CYS A 17 -1.10 20.80 4.71
CA CYS A 17 -0.29 19.71 4.21
C CYS A 17 -0.30 19.81 2.68
N LEU A 18 0.81 20.24 2.10
CA LEU A 18 0.95 20.29 0.65
C LEU A 18 1.09 18.86 0.13
N ARG A 19 0.06 18.40 -0.57
CA ARG A 19 -0.08 17.03 -1.06
C ARG A 19 0.11 16.97 -2.57
N VAL A 20 1.00 16.10 -3.02
CA VAL A 20 1.30 15.86 -4.43
C VAL A 20 0.91 14.43 -4.78
N LEU A 21 0.02 14.25 -5.75
CA LEU A 21 -0.32 12.92 -6.26
C LEU A 21 0.87 12.38 -7.06
N LEU A 22 1.44 11.25 -6.62
CA LEU A 22 2.57 10.61 -7.30
C LEU A 22 2.12 9.54 -8.30
N SER A 23 1.07 8.77 -7.96
CA SER A 23 0.56 7.69 -8.81
C SER A 23 -0.88 7.33 -8.44
N LYS A 24 -1.65 6.84 -9.43
CA LYS A 24 -3.01 6.32 -9.25
C LYS A 24 -3.33 5.27 -10.29
N ASN A 25 -3.91 4.16 -9.86
CA ASN A 25 -4.46 3.11 -10.72
C ASN A 25 -5.64 2.41 -10.03
N GLU A 26 -6.06 1.27 -10.58
CA GLU A 26 -7.19 0.48 -10.10
C GLU A 26 -6.98 -0.06 -8.69
N SER A 27 -5.73 -0.31 -8.30
CA SER A 27 -5.37 -0.84 -6.99
C SER A 27 -5.35 0.24 -5.90
N GLY A 28 -5.23 1.52 -6.27
CA GLY A 28 -5.08 2.59 -5.30
C GLY A 28 -4.40 3.86 -5.79
N GLN A 29 -3.96 4.68 -4.85
CA GLN A 29 -3.21 5.91 -5.11
C GLN A 29 -2.10 6.13 -4.09
N ILE A 30 -1.06 6.85 -4.50
CA ILE A 30 0.07 7.25 -3.67
C ILE A 30 0.19 8.77 -3.73
N ILE A 31 0.13 9.41 -2.56
CA ILE A 31 0.27 10.85 -2.38
C ILE A 31 1.52 11.11 -1.54
N PHE A 32 2.32 12.10 -1.90
CA PHE A 32 3.39 12.59 -1.06
C PHE A 32 2.95 13.86 -0.34
N CYS A 33 3.14 13.91 0.98
CA CYS A 33 2.92 15.11 1.77
C CYS A 33 4.29 15.76 2.07
N GLU A 34 4.56 16.91 1.46
CA GLU A 34 5.86 17.59 1.57
C GLU A 34 6.14 18.03 3.02
N ASN A 35 5.13 18.62 3.68
CA ASN A 35 5.27 19.12 5.05
C ASN A 35 5.50 18.00 6.08
N CYS A 36 4.93 16.82 5.84
CA CYS A 36 5.10 15.68 6.73
C CYS A 36 6.26 14.77 6.31
N ASN A 37 6.81 14.95 5.11
CA ASN A 37 7.80 14.08 4.48
C ASN A 37 7.41 12.58 4.46
N VAL A 38 6.13 12.30 4.21
CA VAL A 38 5.58 10.94 4.16
C VAL A 38 4.89 10.66 2.83
N ALA A 39 4.92 9.40 2.41
CA ALA A 39 4.04 8.88 1.39
C ALA A 39 2.77 8.31 2.05
N GLU A 40 1.62 8.79 1.61
CA GLU A 40 0.28 8.31 1.96
C GLU A 40 -0.16 7.34 0.84
N LEU A 41 -0.32 6.06 1.16
CA LEU A 41 -0.75 5.01 0.25
C LEU A 41 -2.19 4.64 0.59
N GLU A 42 -3.09 4.75 -0.38
CA GLU A 42 -4.45 4.26 -0.29
C GLU A 42 -4.59 3.03 -1.19
N LEU A 43 -4.81 1.86 -0.59
CA LEU A 43 -4.91 0.57 -1.24
C LEU A 43 -6.26 -0.06 -0.86
N GLY A 44 -7.28 0.12 -1.72
CA GLY A 44 -8.65 -0.29 -1.40
C GLY A 44 -9.17 0.38 -0.12
N ALA A 45 -9.52 -0.43 0.89
CA ALA A 45 -10.00 0.05 2.20
C ALA A 45 -8.87 0.37 3.20
N ILE A 46 -7.60 0.19 2.81
CA ILE A 46 -6.44 0.37 3.67
C ILE A 46 -5.76 1.69 3.33
N SER A 47 -5.45 2.47 4.36
CA SER A 47 -4.62 3.67 4.26
C SER A 47 -3.35 3.48 5.09
N LEU A 48 -2.19 3.67 4.47
CA LEU A 48 -0.87 3.58 5.10
C LEU A 48 -0.14 4.91 4.97
N ARG A 49 0.60 5.30 6.01
CA ARG A 49 1.57 6.40 5.95
C ARG A 49 2.94 5.85 6.27
N ILE A 50 3.89 6.10 5.38
CA ILE A 50 5.28 5.68 5.54
C ILE A 50 6.20 6.87 5.29
N ASP A 51 7.40 6.84 5.89
CA ASP A 51 8.42 7.83 5.57
C ASP A 51 8.75 7.78 4.07
N ALA A 52 8.94 8.94 3.45
CA ALA A 52 9.21 9.02 2.02
C ALA A 52 10.48 8.26 1.62
N SER A 53 11.47 8.20 2.51
CA SER A 53 12.70 7.42 2.32
C SER A 53 12.45 5.91 2.22
N THR A 54 11.39 5.40 2.86
CA THR A 54 11.04 3.98 2.87
C THR A 54 10.26 3.54 1.62
N LEU A 55 9.67 4.49 0.87
CA LEU A 55 8.87 4.17 -0.33
C LEU A 55 9.66 3.34 -1.35
N HIS A 56 10.95 3.63 -1.53
CA HIS A 56 11.81 2.85 -2.41
C HIS A 56 11.98 1.39 -1.92
N THR A 57 12.23 1.20 -0.63
CA THR A 57 12.34 -0.14 -0.03
C THR A 57 11.03 -0.92 -0.15
N LEU A 58 9.88 -0.26 0.08
CA LEU A 58 8.58 -0.88 -0.11
C LEU A 58 8.34 -1.32 -1.56
N LYS A 59 8.71 -0.47 -2.54
CA LYS A 59 8.65 -0.85 -3.96
C LYS A 59 9.44 -2.12 -4.23
N THR A 60 10.67 -2.22 -3.73
CA THR A 60 11.53 -3.39 -3.92
C THR A 60 10.94 -4.64 -3.26
N LEU A 61 10.36 -4.52 -2.06
CA LEU A 61 9.67 -5.61 -1.37
C LEU A 61 8.48 -6.14 -2.19
N LEU A 62 7.65 -5.24 -2.72
CA LEU A 62 6.50 -5.63 -3.55
C LEU A 62 6.93 -6.31 -4.85
N ALA A 63 7.99 -5.83 -5.50
CA ALA A 63 8.52 -6.44 -6.72
C ALA A 63 9.12 -7.84 -6.48
N ASP A 64 9.83 -8.04 -5.37
CA ASP A 64 10.34 -9.37 -4.98
C ASP A 64 9.18 -10.33 -4.69
N ALA A 65 8.16 -9.87 -3.96
CA ALA A 65 6.98 -10.67 -3.66
C ALA A 65 6.23 -11.11 -4.92
N ASP A 66 6.04 -10.19 -5.88
CA ASP A 66 5.40 -10.48 -7.17
C ASP A 66 6.19 -11.53 -7.98
N THR A 67 7.52 -11.37 -8.04
CA THR A 67 8.42 -12.33 -8.70
C THR A 67 8.32 -13.72 -8.08
N ARG A 68 8.35 -13.81 -6.75
CA ARG A 68 8.24 -15.09 -6.02
C ARG A 68 6.88 -15.74 -6.20
N LEU A 69 5.81 -14.94 -6.26
CA LEU A 69 4.46 -15.46 -6.50
C LEU A 69 4.36 -16.09 -7.90
N ALA A 70 4.93 -15.45 -8.92
CA ALA A 70 4.96 -15.99 -10.28
C ALA A 70 5.70 -17.33 -10.35
N LEU A 71 6.88 -17.43 -9.72
CA LEU A 71 7.65 -18.67 -9.64
C LEU A 71 6.86 -19.79 -8.94
N TYR A 72 6.26 -19.49 -7.79
CA TYR A 72 5.43 -20.44 -7.06
C TYR A 72 4.25 -20.97 -7.91
N GLN A 73 3.58 -20.10 -8.65
CA GLN A 73 2.47 -20.48 -9.53
C GLN A 73 2.93 -21.39 -10.67
N GLN A 74 4.09 -21.10 -11.27
CA GLN A 74 4.70 -21.95 -12.29
C GLN A 74 5.03 -23.34 -11.75
N GLU A 75 5.71 -23.42 -10.60
CA GLU A 75 6.04 -24.70 -9.96
C GLU A 75 4.78 -25.50 -9.65
N LYS A 76 3.76 -24.87 -9.06
CA LYS A 76 2.48 -25.50 -8.76
C LYS A 76 1.81 -26.08 -10.02
N ALA A 77 1.86 -25.38 -11.15
CA ALA A 77 1.32 -25.88 -12.41
C ALA A 77 2.08 -27.11 -12.94
N ILE A 78 3.41 -27.12 -12.82
CA ILE A 78 4.26 -28.27 -13.20
C ILE A 78 3.93 -29.49 -12.33
N TYR A 79 3.84 -29.33 -11.01
CA TYR A 79 3.49 -30.44 -10.11
C TYR A 79 2.10 -31.01 -10.39
N ALA A 80 1.11 -30.17 -10.71
CA ALA A 80 -0.23 -30.63 -11.06
C ALA A 80 -0.22 -31.47 -12.35
N GLN A 81 0.54 -31.07 -13.36
CA GLN A 81 0.68 -31.83 -14.61
C GLN A 81 1.38 -33.18 -14.39
N GLN A 82 2.48 -33.20 -13.64
CA GLN A 82 3.21 -34.43 -13.33
C GLN A 82 2.35 -35.43 -12.53
N SER A 83 1.56 -34.92 -11.58
CA SER A 83 0.64 -35.74 -10.78
C SER A 83 -0.48 -36.35 -11.64
N ALA A 84 -1.03 -35.59 -12.58
CA ALA A 84 -2.02 -36.08 -13.54
C ALA A 84 -1.45 -37.18 -14.45
N ILE A 85 -0.21 -37.00 -14.94
CA ILE A 85 0.49 -38.01 -15.75
C ILE A 85 0.70 -39.30 -14.95
N HIS A 86 1.16 -39.21 -13.70
CA HIS A 86 1.41 -40.39 -12.86
C HIS A 86 0.14 -41.22 -12.59
N CYS A 87 -1.03 -40.60 -12.44
CA CYS A 87 -2.30 -41.32 -12.29
C CYS A 87 -2.82 -41.96 -13.59
N SER A 88 -2.43 -41.45 -14.75
CA SER A 88 -2.86 -41.99 -16.06
C SER A 88 -2.02 -43.16 -16.58
N VAL A 89 -0.90 -43.49 -15.92
CA VAL A 89 0.03 -44.56 -16.31
C VAL A 89 -0.16 -45.82 -15.44
N HIS A 90 -1.13 -45.82 -14.53
CA HIS A 90 -1.40 -46.91 -13.60
C HIS A 90 -2.79 -47.51 -13.79
#